data_AF-A0A9W7GYU9-F1
#
_entry.id   AF-A0A9W7GYU9-F1
#
_cell.length_a   1.000
_cell.length_b   1.000
_cell.length_c   1.000
_cell.angle_alpha   90.00
_cell.angle_beta   90.00
_cell.angle_gamma   90.00
#
_symmetry.space_group_name_H-M   'P 1'
#
loop_
_entity.id
_entity.type
_entity.pdbx_description
1 polymer ?
#
loop_
_entity_poly.entity_id
_entity_poly.type
_entity_poly.pdbx_seq_one_letter_code
_entity_poly.pdbx_strand_id
1 'polypeptide(L)'
;MKDSVTAQIIGTDRDGLGVGSFALDWSTVASFLQSPLATPAFAIINLMLGFVIVVYILTPIAYWSNSYDSRRFPIISSHVFTDDGGKYNVSRVLNFTTYEFDQQGYDGYNKINLSVFFVYSYGISFATLAAIVSHVVLFHGRPIWEQTRSALGDKFSDVHYRLMKKNYKAVPQWWFYMLLIIVIGLAMLISEGFDRQIQLPYWGVLLSIGLAIFFTLPVGVIMATTNQQPRLNVITELIIGYIYLGKLLANVVFKTYGYISAAQAIMFLQDFKLGHYMKVPPKSMFVVQLVGTVMASCVYFGTAWWLLTTMEHICDPSKLPQGSPWTCPGDDIFYNASIIWGVVGPLRMFGRLGLYSNYLGCHGVLPYPTNER
;
A
#
# COMPACT_ATOMS: atom_id res chain seq x y z
N MET A 1 29.78 13.21 -18.69
CA MET A 1 28.65 12.30 -18.36
C MET A 1 27.35 12.65 -19.13
N LYS A 2 27.36 13.52 -20.15
CA LYS A 2 26.13 13.87 -20.90
C LYS A 2 25.73 12.84 -21.96
N ASP A 3 26.67 12.01 -22.45
CA ASP A 3 26.44 11.18 -23.65
C ASP A 3 26.31 9.67 -23.38
N SER A 4 26.44 9.21 -22.13
CA SER A 4 26.29 7.79 -21.78
C SER A 4 24.95 7.56 -21.08
N VAL A 5 24.00 6.97 -21.81
CA VAL A 5 22.69 6.53 -21.30
C VAL A 5 22.88 5.59 -20.09
N THR A 6 23.88 4.72 -20.14
CA THR A 6 24.21 3.81 -19.03
C THR A 6 24.67 4.54 -17.78
N ALA A 7 25.49 5.60 -17.91
CA ALA A 7 25.94 6.37 -16.76
C ALA A 7 24.80 7.16 -16.11
N GLN A 8 23.84 7.65 -16.90
CA GLN A 8 22.63 8.32 -16.40
C GLN A 8 21.74 7.33 -15.63
N ILE A 9 21.48 6.16 -16.22
CA ILE A 9 20.71 5.09 -15.58
C ILE A 9 21.32 4.66 -14.23
N ILE A 10 22.65 4.63 -14.12
CA ILE A 10 23.33 4.20 -12.90
C ILE A 10 23.34 5.32 -11.84
N GLY A 11 23.60 6.57 -12.26
CA GLY A 11 23.88 7.67 -11.34
C GLY A 11 22.69 8.55 -10.95
N THR A 12 21.62 8.60 -11.75
CA THR A 12 20.46 9.45 -11.46
C THR A 12 19.63 8.86 -10.31
N ASP A 13 19.16 9.71 -9.41
CA ASP A 13 18.38 9.36 -8.22
C ASP A 13 16.88 9.14 -8.52
N ARG A 14 16.30 9.94 -9.42
CA ARG A 14 14.87 9.90 -9.76
C ARG A 14 14.49 8.83 -10.77
N ASP A 15 15.30 8.68 -11.82
CA ASP A 15 15.00 7.79 -12.96
C ASP A 15 16.01 6.63 -13.09
N GLY A 16 16.93 6.52 -12.12
CA GLY A 16 18.06 5.59 -12.14
C GLY A 16 18.30 4.91 -10.80
N LEU A 17 19.39 4.13 -10.73
CA LEU A 17 19.75 3.34 -9.55
C LEU A 17 20.29 4.18 -8.40
N GLY A 18 20.65 5.45 -8.62
CA GLY A 18 21.20 6.34 -7.60
C GLY A 18 22.55 5.92 -7.02
N VAL A 19 23.34 5.11 -7.76
CA VAL A 19 24.64 4.62 -7.28
C VAL A 19 25.60 5.79 -7.12
N GLY A 20 26.05 6.01 -5.88
CA GLY A 20 26.95 7.12 -5.55
C GLY A 20 26.25 8.45 -5.23
N SER A 21 24.91 8.48 -5.19
CA SER A 21 24.16 9.61 -4.67
C SER A 21 24.10 9.54 -3.14
N PHE A 22 24.83 10.44 -2.48
CA PHE A 22 24.85 10.54 -1.02
C PHE A 22 24.15 11.83 -0.59
N ALA A 23 23.08 11.68 0.20
CA ALA A 23 22.45 12.79 0.87
C ALA A 23 22.78 12.72 2.37
N LEU A 24 23.28 13.82 2.93
CA LEU A 24 23.52 13.97 4.37
C LEU A 24 22.36 14.69 5.08
N ASP A 25 21.27 14.97 4.35
CA ASP A 25 20.09 15.58 4.94
C ASP A 25 19.26 14.55 5.70
N TRP A 26 18.98 14.88 6.97
CA TRP A 26 18.11 14.12 7.83
C TRP A 26 16.73 13.89 7.20
N SER A 27 16.21 14.84 6.41
CA SER A 27 14.92 14.68 5.73
C SER A 27 14.92 13.49 4.76
N THR A 28 16.05 13.24 4.07
CA THR A 28 16.20 12.14 3.12
C THR A 28 16.39 10.80 3.84
N VAL A 29 17.13 10.81 4.95
CA VAL A 29 17.33 9.61 5.79
C VAL A 29 16.02 9.22 6.49
N ALA A 30 15.29 10.21 7.01
CA ALA A 30 14.02 10.03 7.68
C ALA A 30 12.90 9.65 6.71
N SER A 31 12.91 10.12 5.45
CA SER A 31 11.84 9.77 4.51
C SER A 31 11.76 8.27 4.19
N PHE A 32 12.89 7.54 4.26
CA PHE A 32 12.94 6.10 3.98
C PHE A 32 12.66 5.22 5.21
N LEU A 33 13.23 5.56 6.37
CA LEU A 33 13.12 4.76 7.61
C LEU A 33 12.14 5.34 8.65
N GLN A 34 11.43 6.43 8.30
CA GLN A 34 10.72 7.32 9.24
C GLN A 34 11.66 7.93 10.29
N SER A 35 11.91 7.22 11.38
CA SER A 35 12.89 7.58 12.40
C SER A 35 13.89 6.43 12.54
N PRO A 36 15.08 6.54 11.92
CA PRO A 36 16.11 5.51 12.02
C PRO A 36 16.50 5.23 13.47
N LEU A 37 16.43 6.24 14.34
CA LEU A 37 16.74 6.16 15.77
C LEU A 37 15.82 5.21 16.54
N ALA A 38 14.56 5.09 16.11
CA ALA A 38 13.58 4.21 16.75
C ALA A 38 13.61 2.78 16.18
N THR A 39 14.35 2.55 15.09
CA THR A 39 14.40 1.27 14.38
C THR A 39 15.59 0.45 14.87
N PRO A 40 15.43 -0.82 15.27
CA PRO A 40 16.53 -1.64 15.76
C PRO A 40 17.54 -1.94 14.65
N ALA A 41 18.82 -2.04 15.02
CA ALA A 41 19.92 -2.19 14.06
C ALA A 41 19.77 -3.41 13.13
N PHE A 42 19.27 -4.55 13.66
CA PHE A 42 19.06 -5.74 12.83
C PHE A 42 18.04 -5.49 11.70
N ALA A 43 17.00 -4.70 11.96
CA ALA A 43 15.97 -4.38 10.97
C ALA A 43 16.53 -3.45 9.88
N ILE A 44 17.36 -2.47 10.28
CA ILE A 44 18.06 -1.58 9.35
C ILE A 44 18.99 -2.37 8.43
N ILE A 45 19.83 -3.24 9.01
CA ILE A 45 20.77 -4.08 8.23
C ILE A 45 20.01 -4.99 7.27
N ASN A 46 18.92 -5.63 7.74
CA ASN A 46 18.11 -6.50 6.89
C ASN A 46 17.46 -5.72 5.73
N LEU A 47 16.92 -4.52 5.99
CA LEU A 47 16.36 -3.66 4.94
C LEU A 47 17.42 -3.22 3.93
N MET A 48 18.62 -2.86 4.42
CA MET A 48 19.73 -2.46 3.55
C MET A 48 20.22 -3.62 2.68
N LEU A 49 20.35 -4.83 3.23
CA LEU A 49 20.68 -6.03 2.46
C LEU A 49 19.61 -6.32 1.41
N GLY A 50 18.33 -6.26 1.78
CA GLY A 50 17.21 -6.40 0.85
C GLY A 50 17.25 -5.36 -0.27
N PHE A 51 17.52 -4.09 0.06
CA PHE A 51 17.68 -3.01 -0.92
C PHE A 51 18.82 -3.29 -1.90
N VAL A 52 20.01 -3.66 -1.41
CA VAL A 52 21.17 -3.99 -2.26
C VAL A 52 20.86 -5.16 -3.19
N ILE A 53 20.24 -6.22 -2.68
CA ILE A 53 19.88 -7.40 -3.48
C ILE A 53 18.88 -7.03 -4.57
N VAL A 54 17.81 -6.28 -4.24
CA VAL A 54 16.74 -6.00 -5.20
C VAL A 54 17.15 -4.91 -6.19
N VAL A 55 17.67 -3.79 -5.70
CA VAL A 55 17.95 -2.60 -6.52
C VAL A 55 19.29 -2.72 -7.23
N TYR A 56 20.35 -3.20 -6.57
CA TYR A 56 21.69 -3.22 -7.17
C TYR A 56 22.10 -4.56 -7.80
N ILE A 57 21.40 -5.65 -7.51
CA ILE A 57 21.72 -6.96 -8.09
C ILE A 57 20.61 -7.41 -9.04
N LEU A 58 19.41 -7.67 -8.54
CA LEU A 58 18.32 -8.26 -9.32
C LEU A 58 17.84 -7.34 -10.44
N THR A 59 17.58 -6.06 -10.14
CA THR A 59 17.05 -5.09 -11.12
C THR A 59 18.02 -4.90 -12.30
N PRO A 60 19.33 -4.65 -12.07
CA PRO A 60 20.37 -4.73 -13.09
C PRO A 60 20.35 -6.01 -13.93
N ILE A 61 20.50 -7.17 -13.28
CA ILE A 61 20.59 -8.45 -13.99
C ILE A 61 19.37 -8.65 -14.88
N ALA A 62 18.16 -8.34 -14.40
CA ALA A 62 16.93 -8.44 -15.16
C ALA A 62 16.88 -7.45 -16.34
N TYR A 63 17.31 -6.21 -16.14
CA TYR A 63 17.34 -5.20 -17.20
C TYR A 63 18.34 -5.54 -18.32
N TRP A 64 19.56 -5.92 -17.93
CA TRP A 64 20.61 -6.27 -18.88
C TRP A 64 20.42 -7.66 -19.51
N SER A 65 19.71 -8.58 -18.87
CA SER A 65 19.29 -9.85 -19.51
C SER A 65 18.07 -9.70 -20.45
N ASN A 66 17.52 -8.48 -20.57
CA ASN A 66 16.32 -8.18 -21.36
C ASN A 66 15.11 -9.04 -20.95
N SER A 67 14.95 -9.29 -19.65
CA SER A 67 13.79 -10.01 -19.12
C SER A 67 12.51 -9.21 -19.40
N TYR A 68 11.50 -9.85 -19.99
CA TYR A 68 10.23 -9.22 -20.39
C TYR A 68 10.39 -7.97 -21.28
N ASP A 69 11.36 -7.97 -22.20
CA ASP A 69 11.64 -6.84 -23.09
C ASP A 69 11.91 -5.51 -22.36
N SER A 70 12.42 -5.60 -21.12
CA SER A 70 12.59 -4.47 -20.21
C SER A 70 13.43 -3.31 -20.76
N ARG A 71 14.32 -3.56 -21.73
CA ARG A 71 15.20 -2.54 -22.31
C ARG A 71 14.45 -1.46 -23.09
N ARG A 72 13.20 -1.71 -23.48
CA ARG A 72 12.35 -0.73 -24.16
C ARG A 72 11.81 0.36 -23.22
N PHE A 73 11.92 0.14 -21.91
CA PHE A 73 11.35 1.00 -20.88
C PHE A 73 12.44 1.53 -19.93
N PRO A 74 12.15 2.60 -19.16
CA PRO A 74 13.02 3.01 -18.05
C PRO A 74 13.18 1.90 -17.00
N ILE A 75 14.36 1.81 -16.38
CA ILE A 75 14.64 0.77 -15.35
C ILE A 75 13.67 0.90 -14.16
N ILE A 76 13.49 2.12 -13.69
CA ILE A 76 12.61 2.47 -12.58
C ILE A 76 11.55 3.44 -13.11
N SER A 77 10.30 3.00 -13.11
CA SER A 77 9.16 3.87 -13.41
C SER A 77 7.88 3.29 -12.80
N SER A 78 7.03 4.16 -12.27
CA SER A 78 5.68 3.82 -11.80
C SER A 78 4.64 3.81 -12.93
N HIS A 79 5.01 4.30 -14.13
CA HIS A 79 4.11 4.36 -15.26
C HIS A 79 3.99 3.02 -16.00
N VAL A 80 2.90 2.90 -16.74
CA VAL A 80 2.57 1.77 -17.62
C VAL A 80 2.92 2.09 -19.07
N PHE A 81 3.44 1.12 -19.81
CA PHE A 81 3.98 1.29 -21.16
C PHE A 81 3.32 0.37 -22.20
N THR A 82 3.34 0.80 -23.46
CA THR A 82 2.97 -0.01 -24.64
C THR A 82 4.16 -0.86 -25.11
N ASP A 83 3.96 -1.83 -26.00
CA ASP A 83 5.05 -2.68 -26.53
C ASP A 83 6.18 -1.91 -27.24
N ASP A 84 5.88 -0.69 -27.71
CA ASP A 84 6.82 0.20 -28.42
C ASP A 84 7.66 1.09 -27.48
N GLY A 85 7.47 1.02 -26.17
CA GLY A 85 8.16 1.90 -25.20
C GLY A 85 7.42 3.20 -24.88
N GLY A 86 6.29 3.47 -25.55
CA GLY A 86 5.47 4.66 -25.32
C GLY A 86 4.65 4.58 -24.03
N LYS A 87 4.21 5.74 -23.51
CA LYS A 87 3.26 5.78 -22.38
C LYS A 87 1.93 5.16 -22.79
N TYR A 88 1.37 4.32 -21.94
CA TYR A 88 0.11 3.64 -22.20
C TYR A 88 -1.09 4.59 -22.14
N ASN A 89 -1.91 4.61 -23.20
CA ASN A 89 -3.10 5.47 -23.25
C ASN A 89 -4.31 4.77 -22.61
N VAL A 90 -4.58 5.13 -21.35
CA VAL A 90 -5.66 4.55 -20.53
C VAL A 90 -7.05 4.81 -21.13
N SER A 91 -7.24 5.92 -21.85
CA SER A 91 -8.50 6.28 -22.50
C SER A 91 -8.98 5.27 -23.54
N ARG A 92 -8.08 4.41 -24.04
CA ARG A 92 -8.42 3.36 -25.02
C ARG A 92 -8.98 2.09 -24.39
N VAL A 93 -8.80 1.91 -23.08
CA VAL A 93 -9.19 0.67 -22.36
C VAL A 93 -10.09 0.92 -21.17
N LEU A 94 -10.29 2.19 -20.81
CA LEU A 94 -11.21 2.63 -19.79
C LEU A 94 -12.15 3.66 -20.40
N ASN A 95 -13.44 3.38 -20.34
CA ASN A 95 -14.44 4.38 -20.68
C ASN A 95 -14.61 5.34 -19.49
N PHE A 96 -14.20 6.61 -19.64
CA PHE A 96 -14.29 7.61 -18.57
C PHE A 96 -15.72 8.05 -18.21
N THR A 97 -16.73 7.67 -19.01
CA THR A 97 -18.13 7.95 -18.67
C THR A 97 -18.70 6.92 -17.71
N THR A 98 -18.37 5.65 -17.90
CA THR A 98 -18.86 4.54 -17.06
C THR A 98 -17.83 4.08 -16.03
N TYR A 99 -16.56 4.48 -16.17
CA TYR A 99 -15.40 3.96 -15.44
C TYR A 99 -15.29 2.43 -15.51
N GLU A 100 -15.71 1.86 -16.65
CA GLU A 100 -15.66 0.42 -16.91
C GLU A 100 -14.56 0.08 -17.91
N PHE A 101 -14.00 -1.11 -17.74
CA PHE A 101 -13.02 -1.67 -18.66
C PHE A 101 -13.64 -2.01 -20.02
N ASP A 102 -13.04 -1.47 -21.09
CA ASP A 102 -13.37 -1.82 -22.47
C ASP A 102 -12.45 -2.95 -22.94
N GLN A 103 -13.05 -4.14 -23.08
CA GLN A 103 -12.34 -5.33 -23.54
C GLN A 103 -11.97 -5.27 -25.02
N GLN A 104 -12.82 -4.72 -25.88
CA GLN A 104 -12.53 -4.65 -27.31
C GLN A 104 -11.39 -3.65 -27.58
N GLY A 105 -11.41 -2.52 -26.86
CA GLY A 105 -10.33 -1.55 -26.88
C GLY A 105 -9.00 -2.10 -26.37
N TYR A 106 -9.02 -3.00 -25.38
CA TYR A 106 -7.82 -3.66 -24.87
C TYR A 106 -7.28 -4.72 -25.84
N ASP A 107 -8.14 -5.61 -26.35
CA ASP A 107 -7.74 -6.72 -27.21
C ASP A 107 -7.25 -6.23 -28.60
N GLY A 108 -7.74 -5.07 -29.07
CA GLY A 108 -7.30 -4.43 -30.31
C GLY A 108 -6.15 -3.43 -30.16
N TYR A 109 -5.65 -3.21 -28.94
CA TYR A 109 -4.51 -2.33 -28.65
C TYR A 109 -3.30 -3.16 -28.20
N ASN A 110 -2.41 -2.59 -27.38
CA ASN A 110 -1.21 -3.24 -26.90
C ASN A 110 -1.42 -3.80 -25.49
N LYS A 111 -0.67 -4.85 -25.14
CA LYS A 111 -0.62 -5.29 -23.75
C LYS A 111 0.12 -4.25 -22.90
N ILE A 112 -0.21 -4.20 -21.61
CA ILE A 112 0.46 -3.30 -20.68
C ILE A 112 1.79 -3.92 -20.24
N ASN A 113 2.86 -3.16 -20.43
CA ASN A 113 4.18 -3.47 -19.91
C ASN A 113 4.50 -2.58 -18.70
N LEU A 114 5.29 -3.15 -17.79
CA LEU A 114 5.76 -2.52 -16.56
C LEU A 114 7.28 -2.40 -16.59
N SER A 115 7.81 -1.40 -15.86
CA SER A 115 9.25 -1.33 -15.62
C SER A 115 9.73 -2.56 -14.84
N VAL A 116 10.96 -2.99 -15.11
CA VAL A 116 11.51 -4.21 -14.49
C VAL A 116 11.56 -4.10 -12.98
N PHE A 117 11.91 -2.93 -12.43
CA PHE A 117 11.88 -2.70 -10.98
C PHE A 117 10.49 -2.91 -10.38
N PHE A 118 9.43 -2.48 -11.06
CA PHE A 118 8.07 -2.56 -10.56
C PHE A 118 7.52 -4.00 -10.60
N VAL A 119 7.87 -4.78 -11.64
CA VAL A 119 7.55 -6.21 -11.73
C VAL A 119 8.14 -6.99 -10.55
N TYR A 120 9.45 -6.82 -10.30
CA TYR A 120 10.14 -7.50 -9.19
C TYR A 120 9.59 -7.03 -7.83
N SER A 121 9.32 -5.73 -7.68
CA SER A 121 8.74 -5.17 -6.45
C SER A 121 7.37 -5.77 -6.12
N TYR A 122 6.50 -5.99 -7.11
CA TYR A 122 5.22 -6.67 -6.89
C TYR A 122 5.39 -8.14 -6.53
N GLY A 123 6.28 -8.88 -7.23
CA GLY A 123 6.56 -10.28 -6.90
C GLY A 123 7.05 -10.46 -5.46
N ILE A 124 8.00 -9.63 -5.04
CA ILE A 124 8.53 -9.65 -3.66
C ILE A 124 7.47 -9.22 -2.65
N SER A 125 6.58 -8.29 -3.00
CA SER A 125 5.49 -7.88 -2.11
C SER A 125 4.59 -9.05 -1.74
N PHE A 126 4.28 -9.96 -2.68
CA PHE A 126 3.52 -11.16 -2.39
C PHE A 126 4.25 -12.14 -1.47
N ALA A 127 5.53 -12.40 -1.74
CA ALA A 127 6.35 -13.25 -0.89
C ALA A 127 6.48 -12.69 0.53
N THR A 128 6.62 -11.37 0.66
CA THR A 128 6.71 -10.67 1.94
C THR A 128 5.44 -10.89 2.77
N LEU A 129 4.26 -10.91 2.15
CA LEU A 129 3.00 -11.06 2.87
C LEU A 129 2.81 -12.49 3.40
N ALA A 130 3.14 -13.50 2.61
CA ALA A 130 3.18 -14.89 3.08
C ALA A 130 4.23 -15.07 4.20
N ALA A 131 5.39 -14.43 4.06
CA ALA A 131 6.45 -14.42 5.07
C ALA A 131 5.99 -13.74 6.38
N ILE A 132 5.24 -12.64 6.31
CA ILE A 132 4.70 -11.94 7.49
C ILE A 132 3.78 -12.86 8.28
N VAL A 133 2.80 -13.49 7.60
CA VAL A 133 1.83 -14.36 8.27
C VAL A 133 2.55 -15.57 8.87
N SER A 134 3.40 -16.24 8.10
CA SER A 134 4.15 -17.41 8.60
C SER A 134 5.10 -17.04 9.74
N HIS A 135 5.83 -15.91 9.65
CA HIS A 135 6.72 -15.43 10.70
C HIS A 135 5.97 -15.12 12.00
N VAL A 136 4.85 -14.41 11.91
CA VAL A 136 4.04 -14.07 13.10
C VAL A 136 3.46 -15.33 13.73
N VAL A 137 2.91 -16.25 12.93
CA VAL A 137 2.31 -17.49 13.44
C VAL A 137 3.37 -18.39 14.09
N LEU A 138 4.53 -18.58 13.45
CA LEU A 138 5.57 -19.48 13.93
C LEU A 138 6.35 -18.94 15.12
N PHE A 139 6.80 -17.68 15.06
CA PHE A 139 7.69 -17.10 16.07
C PHE A 139 6.96 -16.37 17.18
N HIS A 140 5.85 -15.70 16.86
CA HIS A 140 5.10 -14.89 17.81
C HIS A 140 3.76 -15.52 18.23
N GLY A 141 3.30 -16.61 17.60
CA GLY A 141 2.00 -17.20 17.86
C GLY A 141 1.80 -17.65 19.32
N ARG A 142 2.80 -18.32 19.92
CA ARG A 142 2.75 -18.72 21.34
C ARG A 142 2.70 -17.52 22.29
N PRO A 143 3.64 -16.54 22.21
CA PRO A 143 3.55 -15.32 23.01
C PRO A 143 2.24 -14.56 22.85
N ILE A 144 1.74 -14.43 21.61
CA ILE A 144 0.46 -13.76 21.32
C ILE A 144 -0.66 -14.48 22.05
N TRP A 145 -0.76 -15.80 21.93
CA TRP A 145 -1.80 -16.57 22.58
C TRP A 145 -1.78 -16.44 24.10
N GLU A 146 -0.60 -16.55 24.71
CA GLU A 146 -0.43 -16.41 26.15
C GLU A 146 -0.78 -14.98 26.63
N GLN A 147 -0.39 -13.95 25.88
CA GLN A 147 -0.71 -12.57 26.19
C GLN A 147 -2.21 -12.28 26.01
N THR A 148 -2.83 -12.73 24.93
CA THR A 148 -4.28 -12.61 24.70
C THR A 148 -5.06 -13.32 25.80
N ARG A 149 -4.67 -14.53 26.19
CA ARG A 149 -5.30 -15.27 27.28
C ARG A 149 -5.13 -14.57 28.63
N SER A 150 -3.95 -14.02 28.91
CA SER A 150 -3.66 -13.30 30.14
C SER A 150 -4.38 -11.95 30.23
N ALA A 151 -4.55 -11.27 29.09
CA ALA A 151 -5.32 -10.04 28.98
C ALA A 151 -6.82 -10.28 29.20
N LEU A 152 -7.38 -11.34 28.60
CA LEU A 152 -8.78 -11.74 28.83
C LEU A 152 -9.03 -12.22 30.27
N GLY A 153 -8.04 -12.83 30.90
CA GLY A 153 -8.10 -13.24 32.31
C GLY A 153 -7.77 -12.14 33.32
N ASP A 154 -7.52 -10.89 32.88
CA ASP A 154 -7.16 -9.74 33.73
C ASP A 154 -5.92 -9.97 34.63
N LYS A 155 -5.02 -10.89 34.22
CA LYS A 155 -3.80 -11.27 34.95
C LYS A 155 -2.59 -10.41 34.57
N PHE A 156 -2.71 -9.57 33.54
CA PHE A 156 -1.64 -8.69 33.09
C PHE A 156 -1.45 -7.55 34.09
N SER A 157 -0.29 -7.46 34.74
CA SER A 157 -0.09 -6.54 35.86
C SER A 157 1.27 -5.83 35.85
N ASP A 158 1.63 -5.26 34.71
CA ASP A 158 2.70 -4.25 34.64
C ASP A 158 2.38 -3.07 35.57
N VAL A 159 3.42 -2.44 36.13
CA VAL A 159 3.34 -1.25 36.99
C VAL A 159 2.54 -0.15 36.32
N HIS A 160 2.75 0.08 35.01
CA HIS A 160 1.99 1.11 34.29
C HIS A 160 0.50 0.79 34.24
N TYR A 161 0.15 -0.47 33.98
CA TYR A 161 -1.23 -0.93 33.94
C TYR A 161 -1.90 -0.83 35.31
N ARG A 162 -1.21 -1.24 36.38
CA ARG A 162 -1.70 -1.15 37.76
C ARG A 162 -1.98 0.30 38.17
N LEU A 163 -1.07 1.22 37.86
CA LEU A 163 -1.24 2.64 38.17
C LEU A 163 -2.42 3.24 37.41
N MET A 164 -2.54 2.92 36.12
CA MET A 164 -3.62 3.40 35.27
C MET A 164 -4.99 2.86 35.71
N LYS A 165 -5.08 1.56 36.03
CA LYS A 165 -6.31 0.92 36.51
C LYS A 165 -6.77 1.47 37.86
N LYS A 166 -5.84 1.84 38.74
CA LYS A 166 -6.15 2.43 40.05
C LYS A 166 -6.69 3.85 39.93
N ASN A 167 -6.10 4.67 39.04
CA ASN A 167 -6.37 6.11 39.00
C ASN A 167 -7.37 6.52 37.91
N TYR A 168 -7.58 5.71 36.88
CA TYR A 168 -8.43 6.05 35.73
C TYR A 168 -9.44 4.96 35.39
N LYS A 169 -10.64 5.38 35.02
CA LYS A 169 -11.69 4.50 34.51
C LYS A 169 -11.36 4.11 33.06
N ALA A 170 -11.41 2.82 32.75
CA ALA A 170 -11.30 2.32 31.39
C ALA A 170 -12.39 2.92 30.48
N VAL A 171 -12.10 2.99 29.18
CA VAL A 171 -13.09 3.37 28.17
C VAL A 171 -14.08 2.22 28.02
N PRO A 172 -15.40 2.48 28.12
CA PRO A 172 -16.40 1.44 27.89
C PRO A 172 -16.27 0.88 26.47
N GLN A 173 -16.23 -0.45 26.33
CA GLN A 173 -16.06 -1.09 25.02
C GLN A 173 -17.17 -0.73 24.03
N TRP A 174 -18.39 -0.42 24.51
CA TRP A 174 -19.51 -0.02 23.68
C TRP A 174 -19.25 1.29 22.90
N TRP A 175 -18.34 2.17 23.37
CA TRP A 175 -17.96 3.37 22.61
C TRP A 175 -17.30 3.00 21.28
N PHE A 176 -16.42 2.00 21.31
CA PHE A 176 -15.75 1.47 20.12
C PHE A 176 -16.72 0.74 19.20
N TYR A 177 -17.61 -0.10 19.75
CA TYR A 177 -18.60 -0.81 18.94
C TYR A 177 -19.61 0.13 18.29
N MET A 178 -20.09 1.16 19.00
CA MET A 178 -20.97 2.18 18.41
C MET A 178 -20.28 2.95 17.29
N LEU A 179 -19.03 3.38 17.51
CA LEU A 179 -18.25 4.06 16.48
C LEU A 179 -18.04 3.17 15.26
N LEU A 180 -17.69 1.90 15.47
CA LEU A 180 -17.50 0.92 14.40
C LEU A 180 -18.79 0.75 13.58
N ILE A 181 -19.94 0.57 14.23
CA ILE A 181 -21.25 0.41 13.56
C ILE A 181 -21.58 1.66 12.73
N ILE A 182 -21.37 2.86 13.28
CA ILE A 182 -21.62 4.13 12.58
C ILE A 182 -20.73 4.24 11.34
N VAL A 183 -19.43 4.00 11.47
CA VAL A 183 -18.48 4.13 10.35
C VAL A 183 -18.73 3.08 9.27
N ILE A 184 -19.09 1.84 9.65
CA ILE A 184 -19.48 0.80 8.69
C ILE A 184 -20.76 1.21 7.95
N GLY A 185 -21.75 1.75 8.67
CA GLY A 185 -22.98 2.26 8.05
C GLY A 185 -22.72 3.39 7.05
N LEU A 186 -21.84 4.34 7.39
CA LEU A 186 -21.42 5.40 6.48
C LEU A 186 -20.65 4.86 5.26
N ALA A 187 -19.77 3.88 5.45
CA ALA A 187 -19.04 3.24 4.35
C ALA A 187 -19.98 2.52 3.39
N MET A 188 -20.99 1.81 3.91
CA MET A 188 -22.03 1.18 3.09
C MET A 188 -22.89 2.20 2.36
N LEU A 189 -23.30 3.28 3.04
CA LEU A 189 -24.08 4.36 2.44
C LEU A 189 -23.33 5.03 1.29
N ILE A 190 -22.03 5.29 1.46
CA ILE A 190 -21.20 5.88 0.41
C ILE A 190 -21.02 4.91 -0.77
N SER A 191 -20.87 3.61 -0.49
CA SER A 191 -20.59 2.61 -1.52
C SER A 191 -21.81 2.25 -2.38
N GLU A 192 -22.99 2.11 -1.77
CA GLU A 192 -24.25 1.79 -2.48
C GLU A 192 -25.10 3.02 -2.83
N GLY A 193 -24.88 4.14 -2.13
CA GLY A 193 -25.55 5.41 -2.40
C GLY A 193 -24.97 6.12 -3.64
N PHE A 194 -25.45 7.33 -3.90
CA PHE A 194 -25.00 8.20 -5.00
C PHE A 194 -24.94 7.47 -6.35
N ASP A 195 -26.02 6.77 -6.72
CA ASP A 195 -26.17 6.02 -7.98
C ASP A 195 -25.03 5.02 -8.26
N ARG A 196 -24.43 4.44 -7.21
CA ARG A 196 -23.33 3.47 -7.30
C ARG A 196 -22.11 3.98 -8.08
N GLN A 197 -21.83 5.28 -8.02
CA GLN A 197 -20.67 5.89 -8.66
C GLN A 197 -19.33 5.24 -8.27
N ILE A 198 -19.21 4.77 -7.02
CA ILE A 198 -18.00 4.14 -6.49
C ILE A 198 -17.82 2.69 -6.98
N GLN A 199 -18.88 2.09 -7.53
CA GLN A 199 -18.92 0.73 -8.11
C GLN A 199 -18.62 -0.42 -7.12
N LEU A 200 -18.31 -0.14 -5.85
CA LEU A 200 -18.03 -1.17 -4.84
C LEU A 200 -19.33 -1.63 -4.15
N PRO A 201 -19.71 -2.90 -4.24
CA PRO A 201 -20.91 -3.41 -3.55
C PRO A 201 -20.69 -3.58 -2.04
N TYR A 202 -21.78 -3.67 -1.27
CA TYR A 202 -21.76 -3.81 0.20
C TYR A 202 -20.88 -4.98 0.70
N TRP A 203 -20.84 -6.11 -0.02
CA TRP A 203 -20.01 -7.25 0.36
C TRP A 203 -18.51 -6.93 0.26
N GLY A 204 -18.13 -6.02 -0.66
CA GLY A 204 -16.75 -5.59 -0.84
C GLY A 204 -16.27 -4.78 0.35
N VAL A 205 -17.14 -3.92 0.89
CA VAL A 205 -16.88 -3.18 2.13
C VAL A 205 -16.67 -4.15 3.31
N LEU A 206 -17.59 -5.11 3.51
CA LEU A 206 -17.46 -6.10 4.58
C LEU A 206 -16.19 -6.96 4.46
N LEU A 207 -15.86 -7.40 3.24
CA LEU A 207 -14.65 -8.16 2.97
C LEU A 207 -13.39 -7.35 3.28
N SER A 208 -13.34 -6.07 2.89
CA SER A 208 -12.21 -5.18 3.17
C SER A 208 -11.98 -4.98 4.66
N ILE A 209 -13.06 -4.83 5.44
CA ILE A 209 -13.01 -4.73 6.91
C ILE A 209 -12.51 -6.03 7.52
N GLY A 210 -12.99 -7.18 7.03
CA GLY A 210 -12.52 -8.49 7.48
C GLY A 210 -11.01 -8.67 7.26
N LEU A 211 -10.50 -8.27 6.10
CA LEU A 211 -9.06 -8.26 5.81
C LEU A 211 -8.30 -7.31 6.73
N ALA A 212 -8.81 -6.09 6.95
CA ALA A 212 -8.20 -5.13 7.85
C ALA A 212 -8.07 -5.70 9.27
N ILE A 213 -9.14 -6.31 9.81
CA ILE A 213 -9.13 -6.95 11.14
C ILE A 213 -8.08 -8.07 11.19
N PHE A 214 -8.05 -8.95 10.18
CA PHE A 214 -7.12 -10.06 10.13
C PHE A 214 -5.65 -9.59 10.10
N PHE A 215 -5.31 -8.64 9.23
CA PHE A 215 -3.94 -8.19 9.06
C PHE A 215 -3.47 -7.15 10.08
N THR A 216 -4.38 -6.50 10.82
CA THR A 216 -4.00 -5.52 11.86
C THR A 216 -3.09 -6.15 12.91
N LEU A 217 -3.37 -7.38 13.37
CA LEU A 217 -2.57 -8.03 14.40
C LEU A 217 -1.17 -8.45 13.89
N PRO A 218 -1.01 -9.19 12.79
CA PRO A 218 0.30 -9.53 12.24
C PRO A 218 1.17 -8.31 11.91
N VAL A 219 0.58 -7.31 11.24
CA VAL A 219 1.31 -6.08 10.88
C VAL A 219 1.67 -5.29 12.14
N GLY A 220 0.77 -5.23 13.13
CA GLY A 220 1.03 -4.57 14.42
C GLY A 220 2.17 -5.21 15.21
N VAL A 221 2.31 -6.54 15.21
CA VAL A 221 3.42 -7.25 15.87
C VAL A 221 4.75 -6.94 15.20
N ILE A 222 4.78 -6.90 13.86
CA ILE A 222 6.00 -6.53 13.13
C ILE A 222 6.35 -5.07 13.41
N MET A 223 5.38 -4.15 13.32
CA MET A 223 5.63 -2.75 13.65
C MET A 223 6.12 -2.58 15.09
N ALA A 224 5.62 -3.35 16.05
CA ALA A 224 6.06 -3.28 17.44
C ALA A 224 7.48 -3.83 17.67
N THR A 225 7.98 -4.71 16.81
CA THR A 225 9.29 -5.36 16.96
C THR A 225 10.38 -4.74 16.09
N THR A 226 10.04 -4.33 14.88
CA THR A 226 10.98 -3.80 13.88
C THR A 226 10.83 -2.30 13.66
N ASN A 227 9.78 -1.66 14.20
CA ASN A 227 9.41 -0.28 13.90
C ASN A 227 9.18 -0.03 12.39
N GLN A 228 8.85 -1.08 11.63
CA GLN A 228 8.55 -1.01 10.20
C GLN A 228 7.13 -1.50 9.95
N GLN A 229 6.39 -0.79 9.09
CA GLN A 229 5.01 -1.12 8.73
C GLN A 229 4.96 -1.67 7.30
N PRO A 230 4.82 -2.99 7.11
CA PRO A 230 4.59 -3.56 5.79
C PRO A 230 3.33 -3.02 5.12
N ARG A 231 3.43 -2.67 3.84
CA ARG A 231 2.31 -2.17 3.03
C ARG A 231 1.47 -3.34 2.50
N LEU A 232 0.17 -3.38 2.82
CA LEU A 232 -0.76 -4.44 2.37
C LEU A 232 -1.44 -4.14 1.02
N ASN A 233 -1.14 -2.98 0.42
CA ASN A 233 -1.78 -2.45 -0.78
C ASN A 233 -1.97 -3.50 -1.89
N VAL A 234 -0.91 -4.24 -2.20
CA VAL A 234 -0.88 -5.16 -3.34
C VAL A 234 -1.83 -6.35 -3.13
N ILE A 235 -1.99 -6.85 -1.90
CA ILE A 235 -2.91 -7.98 -1.63
C ILE A 235 -4.36 -7.53 -1.70
N THR A 236 -4.69 -6.37 -1.14
CA THR A 236 -6.05 -5.86 -1.21
C THR A 236 -6.47 -5.64 -2.65
N GLU A 237 -5.55 -5.11 -3.47
CA GLU A 237 -5.75 -4.92 -4.91
C GLU A 237 -5.84 -6.27 -5.66
N LEU A 238 -5.02 -7.26 -5.30
CA LEU A 238 -5.06 -8.61 -5.88
C LEU A 238 -6.41 -9.30 -5.63
N ILE A 239 -6.88 -9.29 -4.37
CA ILE A 239 -8.10 -10.01 -3.96
C ILE A 239 -9.32 -9.44 -4.67
N ILE A 240 -9.52 -8.11 -4.62
CA ILE A 240 -10.66 -7.50 -5.29
C ILE A 240 -10.51 -7.54 -6.80
N GLY A 241 -9.30 -7.43 -7.34
CA GLY A 241 -9.03 -7.58 -8.77
C GLY A 241 -9.43 -8.96 -9.29
N TYR A 242 -9.30 -10.04 -8.51
CA TYR A 242 -9.78 -11.36 -8.91
C TYR A 242 -11.29 -11.53 -8.78
N ILE A 243 -11.90 -10.98 -7.72
CA ILE A 243 -13.32 -11.17 -7.42
C ILE A 243 -14.21 -10.25 -8.26
N TYR A 244 -13.76 -9.02 -8.52
CA TYR A 244 -14.54 -7.95 -9.11
C TYR A 244 -13.72 -7.18 -10.16
N LEU A 245 -13.52 -7.86 -11.30
CA LEU A 245 -12.65 -7.44 -12.39
C LEU A 245 -13.23 -6.26 -13.19
N GLY A 246 -12.35 -5.39 -13.71
CA GLY A 246 -12.71 -4.34 -14.68
C GLY A 246 -13.31 -3.08 -14.08
N LYS A 247 -13.21 -2.91 -12.76
CA LYS A 247 -13.82 -1.81 -11.99
C LYS A 247 -12.73 -1.03 -11.25
N LEU A 248 -12.33 0.10 -11.84
CA LEU A 248 -11.23 0.94 -11.33
C LEU A 248 -11.53 1.49 -9.93
N LEU A 249 -12.70 2.11 -9.76
CA LEU A 249 -13.08 2.81 -8.55
C LEU A 249 -13.29 1.83 -7.39
N ALA A 250 -13.90 0.68 -7.67
CA ALA A 250 -14.09 -0.36 -6.67
C ALA A 250 -12.75 -0.86 -6.09
N ASN A 251 -11.74 -1.03 -6.94
CA ASN A 251 -10.39 -1.45 -6.50
C ASN A 251 -9.73 -0.41 -5.59
N VAL A 252 -9.80 0.87 -5.98
CA VAL A 252 -9.26 2.00 -5.18
C VAL A 252 -9.91 2.06 -3.80
N VAL A 253 -11.24 1.96 -3.74
CA VAL A 253 -11.97 2.07 -2.48
C VAL A 253 -11.75 0.83 -1.60
N PHE A 254 -11.72 -0.37 -2.19
CA PHE A 254 -11.44 -1.60 -1.44
C PHE A 254 -10.04 -1.58 -0.80
N LYS A 255 -9.02 -1.14 -1.54
CA LYS A 255 -7.66 -0.93 -1.01
C LYS A 255 -7.64 0.07 0.13
N THR A 256 -8.37 1.17 -0.02
CA THR A 256 -8.46 2.23 1.00
C THR A 256 -9.04 1.67 2.30
N TYR A 257 -10.17 0.97 2.25
CA TYR A 257 -10.75 0.35 3.44
C TYR A 257 -9.93 -0.82 3.99
N GLY A 258 -9.26 -1.60 3.14
CA GLY A 258 -8.48 -2.76 3.58
C GLY A 258 -7.13 -2.40 4.23
N TYR A 259 -6.37 -1.50 3.61
CA TYR A 259 -5.02 -1.15 4.08
C TYR A 259 -5.00 0.08 4.99
N ILE A 260 -5.63 1.19 4.59
CA ILE A 260 -5.52 2.46 5.33
C ILE A 260 -6.21 2.31 6.70
N SER A 261 -7.33 1.59 6.78
CA SER A 261 -7.98 1.30 8.07
C SER A 261 -7.08 0.48 9.00
N ALA A 262 -6.34 -0.52 8.49
CA ALA A 262 -5.38 -1.28 9.30
C ALA A 262 -4.20 -0.38 9.75
N ALA A 263 -3.71 0.49 8.88
CA ALA A 263 -2.65 1.43 9.23
C ALA A 263 -3.08 2.43 10.31
N GLN A 264 -4.28 2.99 10.18
CA GLN A 264 -4.89 3.87 11.18
C GLN A 264 -5.14 3.15 12.50
N ALA A 265 -5.58 1.89 12.49
CA ALA A 265 -5.75 1.10 13.69
C ALA A 265 -4.42 0.92 14.46
N ILE A 266 -3.31 0.70 13.76
CA ILE A 266 -2.01 0.56 14.41
C ILE A 266 -1.53 1.92 14.97
N MET A 267 -1.68 3.01 14.22
CA MET A 267 -1.34 4.36 14.69
C MET A 267 -2.14 4.73 15.95
N PHE A 268 -3.44 4.42 15.95
CA PHE A 268 -4.30 4.58 17.10
C PHE A 268 -3.82 3.78 18.32
N LEU A 269 -3.38 2.53 18.13
CA LEU A 269 -2.80 1.72 19.19
C LEU A 269 -1.47 2.29 19.73
N GLN A 270 -0.64 2.86 18.85
CA GLN A 270 0.62 3.51 19.25
C GLN A 270 0.35 4.71 20.16
N ASP A 271 -0.63 5.54 19.81
CA ASP A 271 -1.04 6.68 20.63
C ASP A 271 -1.60 6.24 21.99
N PHE A 272 -2.45 5.21 22.02
CA PHE A 272 -2.96 4.65 23.28
C PHE A 272 -1.84 4.14 24.18
N LYS A 273 -0.83 3.49 23.58
CA LYS A 273 0.34 3.00 24.30
C LYS A 273 1.17 4.17 24.85
N LEU A 274 1.39 5.22 24.05
CA LEU A 274 2.08 6.44 24.50
C LEU A 274 1.32 7.11 25.64
N GLY A 275 0.02 7.31 25.51
CA GLY A 275 -0.84 7.88 26.55
C GLY A 275 -0.83 7.06 27.85
N HIS A 276 -0.78 5.72 27.73
CA HIS A 276 -0.65 4.81 28.88
C HIS A 276 0.68 4.96 29.64
N TYR A 277 1.77 5.25 28.92
CA TYR A 277 3.06 5.56 29.52
C TYR A 277 3.07 6.96 30.16
N MET A 278 2.52 7.96 29.48
CA MET A 278 2.44 9.36 29.95
C MET A 278 1.38 9.61 31.02
N LYS A 279 0.58 8.60 31.39
CA LYS A 279 -0.51 8.70 32.38
C LYS A 279 -1.63 9.66 31.99
N VAL A 280 -1.93 9.70 30.69
CA VAL A 280 -3.06 10.45 30.16
C VAL A 280 -4.36 9.66 30.38
N PRO A 281 -5.46 10.27 30.87
CA PRO A 281 -6.73 9.59 31.05
C PRO A 281 -7.23 8.99 29.72
N PRO A 282 -7.58 7.69 29.65
CA PRO A 282 -7.88 7.02 28.38
C PRO A 282 -9.20 7.48 27.75
N LYS A 283 -10.17 7.96 28.55
CA LYS A 283 -11.42 8.56 28.03
C LYS A 283 -11.17 9.88 27.32
N SER A 284 -10.31 10.72 27.89
CA SER A 284 -9.90 11.98 27.26
C SER A 284 -9.13 11.70 25.97
N MET A 285 -8.26 10.70 25.97
CA MET A 285 -7.52 10.27 24.78
C MET A 285 -8.47 9.88 23.64
N PHE A 286 -9.47 9.03 23.93
CA PHE A 286 -10.47 8.62 22.94
C PHE A 286 -11.21 9.81 22.31
N VAL A 287 -11.68 10.76 23.14
CA VAL A 287 -12.43 11.93 22.66
C VAL A 287 -11.53 12.85 21.81
N VAL A 288 -10.31 13.13 22.27
CA VAL A 288 -9.37 13.98 21.54
C VAL A 288 -8.98 13.37 20.20
N GLN A 289 -8.73 12.05 20.16
CA GLN A 289 -8.45 11.36 18.90
C GLN A 289 -9.64 11.40 17.95
N LEU A 290 -10.87 11.14 18.43
CA LEU A 290 -12.05 11.21 17.58
C LEU A 290 -12.26 12.61 16.99
N VAL A 291 -12.16 13.65 17.81
CA VAL A 291 -12.27 15.05 17.37
C VAL A 291 -11.14 15.40 16.39
N GLY A 292 -9.91 14.97 16.70
CA GLY A 292 -8.74 15.17 15.86
C GLY A 292 -8.89 14.50 14.50
N THR A 293 -9.40 13.26 14.44
CA THR A 293 -9.67 12.55 13.18
C THR A 293 -10.72 13.27 12.34
N VAL A 294 -11.81 13.73 12.95
CA VAL A 294 -12.86 14.49 12.23
C VAL A 294 -12.29 15.79 11.68
N MET A 295 -11.56 16.56 12.51
CA MET A 295 -10.94 17.82 12.11
C MET A 295 -9.93 17.61 10.99
N ALA A 296 -9.02 16.63 11.13
CA ALA A 296 -8.01 16.32 10.12
C ALA A 296 -8.66 15.90 8.80
N SER A 297 -9.71 15.07 8.84
CA SER A 297 -10.44 14.64 7.64
C SER A 297 -11.08 15.82 6.91
N CYS A 298 -11.71 16.75 7.64
CA CYS A 298 -12.28 17.96 7.05
C CYS A 298 -11.21 18.86 6.42
N VAL A 299 -10.08 19.06 7.10
CA VAL A 299 -8.97 19.88 6.58
C VAL A 299 -8.33 19.22 5.37
N TYR A 300 -8.08 17.91 5.39
CA TYR A 300 -7.53 17.19 4.23
C TYR A 300 -8.46 17.26 3.03
N PHE A 301 -9.77 17.06 3.23
CA PHE A 301 -10.74 17.19 2.14
C PHE A 301 -10.79 18.62 1.58
N GLY A 302 -10.86 19.63 2.46
CA GLY A 302 -10.92 21.03 2.05
C GLY A 302 -9.66 21.50 1.32
N THR A 303 -8.48 21.10 1.79
CA THR A 303 -7.20 21.42 1.15
C THR A 303 -7.04 20.71 -0.19
N ALA A 304 -7.42 19.43 -0.29
CA ALA A 304 -7.42 18.70 -1.56
C ALA A 304 -8.37 19.37 -2.57
N TRP A 305 -9.60 19.69 -2.15
CA TRP A 305 -10.57 20.38 -3.01
C TRP A 305 -10.08 21.74 -3.48
N TRP A 306 -9.53 22.54 -2.57
CA TRP A 306 -8.96 23.86 -2.89
C TRP A 306 -7.81 23.75 -3.89
N LEU A 307 -6.91 22.78 -3.68
CA LEU A 307 -5.74 22.59 -4.54
C LEU A 307 -6.16 22.14 -5.94
N LEU A 308 -7.10 21.18 -6.05
CA LEU A 308 -7.62 20.67 -7.32
C LEU A 308 -8.40 21.72 -8.13
N THR A 309 -9.01 22.71 -7.46
CA THR A 309 -9.77 23.78 -8.13
C THR A 309 -8.91 25.00 -8.48
N THR A 310 -7.79 25.22 -7.79
CA THR A 310 -6.95 26.41 -7.98
C THR A 310 -5.75 26.15 -8.89
N MET A 311 -5.14 24.96 -8.84
CA MET A 311 -3.95 24.64 -9.63
C MET A 311 -4.33 23.96 -10.95
N GLU A 312 -4.18 24.69 -12.05
CA GLU A 312 -4.34 24.11 -13.39
C GLU A 312 -3.25 23.06 -13.67
N HIS A 313 -3.66 21.93 -14.25
CA HIS A 313 -2.77 20.82 -14.65
C HIS A 313 -1.92 20.21 -13.52
N ILE A 314 -2.47 20.16 -12.31
CA ILE A 314 -1.86 19.43 -11.20
C ILE A 314 -1.56 17.97 -11.58
N CYS A 315 -0.40 17.47 -11.15
CA CYS A 315 0.09 16.12 -11.45
C CYS A 315 0.36 15.85 -12.94
N ASP A 316 0.39 16.87 -13.82
CA ASP A 316 0.83 16.74 -15.22
C ASP A 316 2.18 17.45 -15.45
N PRO A 317 3.31 16.74 -15.32
CA PRO A 317 4.64 17.34 -15.46
C PRO A 317 4.90 17.99 -16.82
N SER A 318 4.13 17.64 -17.86
CA SER A 318 4.31 18.17 -19.21
C SER A 318 3.76 19.59 -19.38
N LYS A 319 2.78 19.96 -18.56
CA LYS A 319 2.11 21.26 -18.60
C LYS A 319 2.47 22.16 -17.43
N LEU A 320 3.18 21.63 -16.45
CA LEU A 320 3.66 22.38 -15.30
C LEU A 320 4.92 23.18 -15.64
N PRO A 321 5.12 24.36 -15.02
CA PRO A 321 6.36 25.10 -15.15
C PRO A 321 7.54 24.29 -14.61
N GLN A 322 8.73 24.46 -15.22
CA GLN A 322 9.93 23.74 -14.80
C GLN A 322 10.25 24.03 -13.33
N GLY A 323 10.43 22.96 -12.54
CA GLY A 323 10.69 23.06 -11.10
C GLY A 323 9.45 23.15 -10.22
N SER A 324 8.24 23.00 -10.78
CA SER A 324 7.01 22.91 -9.99
C SER A 324 7.05 21.75 -8.99
N PRO A 325 6.64 21.95 -7.73
CA PRO A 325 6.56 20.87 -6.74
C PRO A 325 5.36 19.93 -6.97
N TRP A 326 4.39 20.32 -7.80
CA TRP A 326 3.08 19.67 -7.98
C TRP A 326 3.11 18.44 -8.90
N THR A 327 4.08 17.54 -8.70
CA THR A 327 4.31 16.35 -9.55
C THR A 327 3.57 15.09 -9.08
N CYS A 328 3.01 15.09 -7.86
CA CYS A 328 2.16 14.02 -7.29
C CYS A 328 2.66 12.57 -7.47
N PRO A 329 3.93 12.25 -7.16
CA PRO A 329 4.48 10.91 -7.42
C PRO A 329 3.74 9.79 -6.66
N GLY A 330 3.21 10.09 -5.46
CA GLY A 330 2.44 9.14 -4.67
C GLY A 330 1.08 8.80 -5.29
N ASP A 331 0.37 9.82 -5.79
CA ASP A 331 -0.93 9.66 -6.43
C ASP A 331 -0.80 8.95 -7.78
N ASP A 332 0.27 9.23 -8.53
CA ASP A 332 0.60 8.53 -9.78
C ASP A 332 0.82 7.02 -9.55
N ILE A 333 1.56 6.65 -8.50
CA ILE A 333 1.72 5.23 -8.13
C ILE A 333 0.36 4.63 -7.77
N PHE A 334 -0.47 5.36 -7.04
CA PHE A 334 -1.78 4.87 -6.61
C PHE A 334 -2.75 4.68 -7.79
N TYR A 335 -2.73 5.61 -8.76
CA TYR A 335 -3.52 5.56 -9.99
C TYR A 335 -3.03 4.48 -10.97
N ASN A 336 -1.72 4.39 -11.20
CA ASN A 336 -1.18 3.34 -12.08
C ASN A 336 -1.41 1.94 -11.49
N ALA A 337 -1.29 1.79 -10.17
CA ALA A 337 -1.62 0.52 -9.50
C ALA A 337 -3.10 0.14 -9.70
N SER A 338 -4.03 1.09 -9.66
CA SER A 338 -5.45 0.79 -9.85
C SER A 338 -5.79 0.42 -11.30
N ILE A 339 -5.05 0.92 -12.29
CA ILE A 339 -5.14 0.45 -13.68
C ILE A 339 -4.65 -1.00 -13.80
N ILE A 340 -3.51 -1.32 -13.20
CA ILE A 340 -2.89 -2.66 -13.26
C ILE A 340 -3.82 -3.70 -12.61
N TRP A 341 -4.26 -3.43 -11.38
CA TRP A 341 -4.99 -4.42 -10.57
C TRP A 341 -6.51 -4.33 -10.68
N GLY A 342 -7.07 -3.16 -11.00
CA GLY A 342 -8.52 -2.95 -11.08
C GLY A 342 -9.07 -3.09 -12.49
N VAL A 343 -8.43 -2.42 -13.47
CA VAL A 343 -8.94 -2.34 -14.85
C VAL A 343 -8.53 -3.57 -15.66
N VAL A 344 -7.23 -3.78 -15.83
CA VAL A 344 -6.72 -4.98 -16.54
C VAL A 344 -6.91 -6.22 -15.68
N GLY A 345 -6.56 -6.07 -14.40
CA GLY A 345 -6.74 -7.08 -13.38
C GLY A 345 -5.67 -8.17 -13.39
N PRO A 346 -5.58 -8.93 -12.29
CA PRO A 346 -4.49 -9.87 -12.06
C PRO A 346 -4.46 -11.01 -13.08
N LEU A 347 -5.62 -11.46 -13.58
CA LEU A 347 -5.72 -12.56 -14.55
C LEU A 347 -5.03 -12.24 -15.89
N ARG A 348 -5.11 -10.99 -16.35
CA ARG A 348 -4.54 -10.51 -17.62
C ARG A 348 -3.13 -9.92 -17.49
N MET A 349 -2.67 -9.70 -16.26
CA MET A 349 -1.30 -9.24 -15.97
C MET A 349 -0.37 -10.38 -15.56
N PHE A 350 -0.77 -11.11 -14.51
CA PHE A 350 0.04 -12.12 -13.81
C PHE A 350 -0.56 -13.53 -13.91
N GLY A 351 -1.77 -13.66 -14.46
CA GLY A 351 -2.43 -14.94 -14.71
C GLY A 351 -2.12 -15.51 -16.09
N ARG A 352 -2.92 -16.50 -16.52
CA ARG A 352 -2.72 -17.26 -17.78
C ARG A 352 -2.67 -16.39 -19.04
N LEU A 353 -3.34 -15.24 -19.03
CA LEU A 353 -3.48 -14.36 -20.20
C LEU A 353 -2.40 -13.27 -20.25
N GLY A 354 -1.63 -13.12 -19.17
CA GLY A 354 -0.69 -12.03 -18.98
C GLY A 354 0.75 -12.35 -19.32
N LEU A 355 1.53 -11.28 -19.54
CA LEU A 355 2.96 -11.36 -19.86
C LEU A 355 3.81 -11.85 -18.68
N TYR A 356 3.33 -11.67 -17.44
CA TYR A 356 4.08 -11.95 -16.22
C TYR A 356 3.65 -13.27 -15.53
N SER A 357 3.04 -14.19 -16.28
CA SER A 357 2.46 -15.44 -15.76
C SER A 357 3.47 -16.34 -15.02
N ASN A 358 4.69 -16.44 -15.52
CA ASN A 358 5.74 -17.28 -14.93
C ASN A 358 6.27 -16.73 -13.59
N TYR A 359 6.02 -15.45 -13.28
CA TYR A 359 6.65 -14.77 -12.15
C TYR A 359 5.95 -15.06 -10.82
N LEU A 360 4.61 -15.17 -10.80
CA LEU A 360 3.87 -15.53 -9.58
C LEU A 360 3.96 -17.03 -9.24
N GLY A 361 4.15 -17.89 -10.24
CA GLY A 361 4.33 -19.34 -10.04
C GLY A 361 5.64 -19.69 -9.32
N CYS A 362 6.74 -18.98 -9.62
CA CYS A 362 8.03 -19.20 -8.97
C CYS A 362 8.06 -18.81 -7.48
N HIS A 363 7.21 -17.86 -7.05
CA HIS A 363 7.13 -17.42 -5.65
C HIS A 363 6.00 -18.08 -4.83
N GLY A 364 5.32 -19.08 -5.41
CA GLY A 364 4.41 -19.97 -4.66
C GLY A 364 3.08 -19.36 -4.21
N VAL A 365 2.67 -18.21 -4.77
CA VAL A 365 1.46 -17.50 -4.32
C VAL A 365 0.22 -17.84 -5.16
N LEU A 366 0.41 -18.35 -6.39
CA LEU A 366 -0.68 -18.90 -7.20
C LEU A 366 -0.33 -20.34 -7.62
N PRO A 367 -1.28 -21.29 -7.59
CA PRO A 367 -1.05 -22.62 -8.15
C PRO A 367 -0.66 -22.47 -9.62
N TYR A 368 0.42 -23.15 -10.03
CA TYR A 368 0.79 -23.27 -11.44
C TYR A 368 -0.45 -23.71 -12.20
N PRO A 369 -0.92 -22.95 -13.21
CA PRO A 369 -1.98 -23.44 -14.05
C PRO A 369 -1.40 -24.58 -14.88
N THR A 370 -1.70 -25.81 -14.48
CA THR A 370 -1.53 -26.98 -15.34
C THR A 370 -2.29 -26.72 -16.64
N ASN A 371 -1.56 -26.84 -17.75
CA ASN A 371 -2.11 -26.84 -19.10
C ASN A 371 -3.13 -27.98 -19.20
N GLU A 372 -4.41 -27.65 -19.07
CA GLU A 372 -5.47 -28.46 -19.66
C GLU A 372 -6.00 -27.71 -20.88
N ARG A 373 -6.03 -28.46 -21.98
CA ARG A 373 -6.13 -28.04 -23.37
C ARG A 373 -7.46 -27.40 -23.73
#